data_AF-A0AAJ1PR23-F1
#
_entry.id   AF-A0AAJ1PR23-F1
#
_cell.length_a   1.000
_cell.length_b   1.000
_cell.length_c   1.000
_cell.angle_alpha   90.00
_cell.angle_beta   90.00
_cell.angle_gamma   90.00
#
_symmetry.space_group_name_H-M   'P 1'
#
loop_
_entity.id
_entity.type
_entity.pdbx_description
1 polymer ?
#
loop_
_entity_poly.entity_id
_entity_poly.type
_entity_poly.pdbx_seq_one_letter_code
_entity_poly.pdbx_strand_id
1 'polypeptide(L)'
;MSRHFTKKIEIIFKEHERLGMARAIKVVINISHKLAFIKKRHIIRRIIRIVSYYNKGMQDLLVEDKRGINRRPGNKAREKKKLRIKNTLKEMNSTKVDRLLSILEENVTLTKEQKKLIVREYKGKLSINELARLFNVSKKTLFRWKKLENVVKTKEYDNILINAFASHKKVYKRVRLSQFIAKKHNIYINLRTLGRDMNRLCLKFEIKRKRKERENKDTTAKFENIVNKDYNDNQNRNIYATDVTYIEGTRDSK
;
A
#
# COMPACT_ATOMS: atom_id res chain seq x y z
N MET A 1 -28.21 -5.97 -10.07
CA MET A 1 -29.15 -6.30 -8.97
C MET A 1 -29.33 -7.82 -8.96
N SER A 2 -29.91 -8.44 -7.92
CA SER A 2 -30.32 -9.86 -8.06
C SER A 2 -31.30 -9.97 -9.23
N ARG A 3 -31.09 -10.92 -10.14
CA ARG A 3 -31.88 -11.10 -11.38
C ARG A 3 -33.39 -11.24 -11.14
N HIS A 4 -33.78 -11.68 -9.95
CA HIS A 4 -35.19 -11.84 -9.55
C HIS A 4 -35.89 -10.50 -9.24
N PHE A 5 -35.13 -9.43 -9.06
CA PHE A 5 -35.66 -8.14 -8.59
C PHE A 5 -36.09 -7.23 -9.75
N THR A 6 -35.50 -7.37 -10.93
CA THR A 6 -35.67 -6.45 -12.07
C THR A 6 -37.08 -6.44 -12.65
N LYS A 7 -37.79 -7.57 -12.63
CA LYS A 7 -39.16 -7.67 -13.19
C LYS A 7 -40.28 -7.20 -12.24
N LYS A 8 -39.98 -6.93 -10.97
CA LYS A 8 -41.00 -6.59 -9.94
C LYS A 8 -40.77 -5.23 -9.28
N ILE A 9 -39.94 -4.38 -9.87
CA ILE A 9 -39.59 -3.04 -9.34
C ILE A 9 -40.80 -2.11 -9.38
N GLU A 10 -41.60 -2.18 -10.44
CA GLU A 10 -42.79 -1.34 -10.62
C GLU A 10 -43.83 -1.58 -9.52
N ILE A 11 -44.02 -2.84 -9.11
CA ILE A 11 -44.94 -3.21 -8.01
C ILE A 11 -44.49 -2.56 -6.71
N ILE A 12 -43.18 -2.52 -6.44
CA ILE A 12 -42.62 -1.89 -5.24
C ILE A 12 -42.88 -0.39 -5.25
N PHE A 13 -42.76 0.26 -6.41
CA PHE A 13 -43.04 1.69 -6.55
C PHE A 13 -44.52 2.00 -6.34
N LYS A 14 -45.43 1.30 -7.03
CA LYS A 14 -46.89 1.51 -6.90
C LYS A 14 -47.38 1.29 -5.46
N GLU A 15 -46.88 0.26 -4.79
CA GLU A 15 -47.25 -0.01 -3.39
C GLU A 15 -46.64 1.00 -2.41
N HIS A 16 -45.46 1.57 -2.73
CA HIS A 16 -44.91 2.68 -1.96
C HIS A 16 -45.76 3.94 -2.11
N GLU A 17 -46.20 4.30 -3.32
CA GLU A 17 -47.07 5.47 -3.51
C GLU A 17 -48.43 5.31 -2.83
N ARG A 18 -49.03 4.12 -2.93
CA ARG A 18 -50.38 3.88 -2.38
C ARG A 18 -50.41 3.78 -0.86
N LEU A 19 -49.47 3.05 -0.26
CA LEU A 19 -49.53 2.61 1.15
C LEU A 19 -48.27 2.94 1.94
N GLY A 20 -47.30 3.61 1.31
CA GLY A 20 -46.09 4.08 1.97
C GLY A 20 -45.02 3.01 2.21
N MET A 21 -44.00 3.43 2.95
CA MET A 21 -42.73 2.71 3.09
C MET A 21 -42.86 1.34 3.77
N ALA A 22 -43.73 1.21 4.75
CA ALA A 22 -43.91 -0.03 5.50
C ALA A 22 -44.44 -1.16 4.61
N ARG A 23 -45.36 -0.85 3.70
CA ARG A 23 -45.92 -1.81 2.76
C ARG A 23 -44.91 -2.20 1.69
N ALA A 24 -44.18 -1.21 1.15
CA ALA A 24 -43.11 -1.45 0.19
C ALA A 24 -42.03 -2.39 0.74
N ILE A 25 -41.67 -2.28 2.03
CA ILE A 25 -40.72 -3.21 2.67
C ILE A 25 -41.26 -4.64 2.70
N LYS A 26 -42.53 -4.84 3.06
CA LYS A 26 -43.18 -6.17 3.05
C LYS A 26 -43.17 -6.78 1.65
N VAL A 27 -43.52 -5.98 0.64
CA VAL A 27 -43.50 -6.41 -0.77
C VAL A 27 -42.09 -6.81 -1.22
N VAL A 28 -41.07 -6.05 -0.83
CA VAL A 28 -39.65 -6.37 -1.14
C VAL A 28 -39.21 -7.68 -0.50
N ILE A 29 -39.60 -7.94 0.75
CA ILE A 29 -39.28 -9.18 1.47
C ILE A 29 -40.01 -10.37 0.82
N ASN A 30 -41.27 -10.20 0.42
CA ASN A 30 -42.05 -11.24 -0.26
C ASN A 30 -41.48 -11.57 -1.65
N ILE A 31 -40.97 -10.58 -2.38
CA ILE A 31 -40.32 -10.79 -3.69
C ILE A 31 -39.03 -11.60 -3.56
N SER A 32 -38.31 -11.46 -2.44
CA SER A 32 -37.11 -12.22 -2.19
C SER A 32 -36.95 -12.50 -0.70
N HIS A 33 -37.35 -13.70 -0.27
CA HIS A 33 -37.24 -14.15 1.11
C HIS A 33 -35.82 -14.01 1.69
N LYS A 34 -34.78 -14.08 0.84
CA LYS A 34 -33.38 -13.84 1.23
C LYS A 34 -33.13 -12.43 1.81
N LEU A 35 -34.00 -11.46 1.51
CA LEU A 35 -33.93 -10.10 2.03
C LEU A 35 -34.46 -9.98 3.47
N ALA A 36 -35.16 -10.99 4.01
CA ALA A 36 -35.64 -10.99 5.39
C ALA A 36 -34.48 -10.88 6.41
N PHE A 37 -33.33 -11.47 6.08
CA PHE A 37 -32.13 -11.46 6.92
C PHE A 37 -31.28 -10.18 6.77
N ILE A 38 -31.66 -9.26 5.89
CA ILE A 38 -30.93 -8.02 5.65
C ILE A 38 -31.43 -6.91 6.58
N LYS A 39 -30.51 -6.15 7.18
CA LYS A 39 -30.87 -5.01 8.04
C LYS A 39 -31.80 -4.04 7.31
N LYS A 40 -32.92 -3.69 7.94
CA LYS A 40 -34.00 -2.82 7.43
C LYS A 40 -33.48 -1.55 6.72
N ARG A 41 -32.44 -0.90 7.25
CA ARG A 41 -31.80 0.29 6.65
C ARG A 41 -31.35 0.10 5.19
N HIS A 42 -30.90 -1.09 4.81
CA HIS A 42 -30.44 -1.37 3.45
C HIS A 42 -31.63 -1.57 2.49
N ILE A 43 -32.73 -2.13 2.99
CA ILE A 43 -33.99 -2.27 2.24
C ILE A 43 -34.59 -0.88 2.01
N ILE A 44 -34.59 -0.03 3.04
CA ILE A 44 -35.07 1.35 2.98
C ILE A 44 -34.31 2.15 1.92
N ARG A 45 -32.98 2.17 1.99
CA ARG A 45 -32.14 2.86 0.98
C ARG A 45 -32.41 2.39 -0.44
N ARG A 46 -32.75 1.10 -0.60
CA ARG A 46 -33.06 0.52 -1.90
C ARG A 46 -34.42 0.98 -2.43
N ILE A 47 -35.44 1.03 -1.59
CA ILE A 47 -36.76 1.54 -1.97
C ILE A 47 -36.69 3.04 -2.29
N ILE A 48 -35.99 3.84 -1.48
CA ILE A 48 -35.75 5.27 -1.78
C ILE A 48 -35.11 5.45 -3.15
N ARG A 49 -34.14 4.60 -3.49
CA ARG A 49 -33.52 4.61 -4.81
C ARG A 49 -34.53 4.27 -5.91
N ILE A 50 -35.38 3.27 -5.73
CA ILE A 50 -36.40 2.93 -6.71
C ILE A 50 -37.34 4.12 -6.94
N VAL A 51 -37.91 4.67 -5.88
CA VAL A 51 -38.81 5.83 -5.93
C VAL A 51 -38.14 7.02 -6.61
N SER A 52 -36.92 7.37 -6.22
CA SER A 52 -36.20 8.49 -6.84
C SER A 52 -35.96 8.32 -8.34
N TYR A 53 -35.75 7.09 -8.83
CA TYR A 53 -35.52 6.85 -10.25
C TYR A 53 -36.82 6.82 -11.04
N TYR A 54 -37.92 6.30 -10.47
CA TYR A 54 -39.25 6.38 -11.07
C TYR A 54 -39.73 7.82 -11.22
N ASN A 55 -39.59 8.63 -10.16
CA ASN A 55 -39.98 10.05 -10.18
C ASN A 55 -39.16 10.88 -11.19
N LYS A 56 -37.97 10.41 -11.57
CA LYS A 56 -37.09 11.05 -12.56
C LYS A 56 -37.27 10.49 -13.98
N GLY A 57 -38.20 9.55 -14.20
CA GLY A 57 -38.35 8.87 -15.48
C GLY A 57 -37.17 7.99 -15.88
N MET A 58 -36.29 7.61 -14.94
CA MET A 58 -35.05 6.87 -15.18
C MET A 58 -35.21 5.37 -14.86
N GLN A 59 -36.36 4.77 -15.19
CA GLN A 59 -36.66 3.38 -14.79
C GLN A 59 -35.71 2.36 -15.44
N ASP A 60 -35.22 2.65 -16.65
CA ASP A 60 -34.27 1.82 -17.38
C ASP A 60 -32.99 1.53 -16.57
N LEU A 61 -32.51 2.52 -15.81
CA LEU A 61 -31.32 2.38 -14.97
C LEU A 61 -31.51 1.44 -13.76
N LEU A 62 -32.75 1.08 -13.43
CA LEU A 62 -33.07 0.10 -12.39
C LEU A 62 -33.11 -1.33 -12.94
N VAL A 63 -33.49 -1.50 -14.21
CA VAL A 63 -33.61 -2.79 -14.89
C VAL A 63 -32.28 -3.23 -15.48
N GLU A 64 -31.52 -2.30 -16.04
CA GLU A 64 -30.26 -2.59 -16.70
C GLU A 64 -29.10 -2.59 -15.70
N ASP A 65 -28.45 -3.74 -15.53
CA ASP A 65 -27.12 -3.82 -14.93
C ASP A 65 -26.05 -3.21 -15.87
N LYS A 66 -26.19 -1.94 -16.25
CA LYS A 66 -25.19 -1.17 -17.02
C LYS A 66 -23.84 -1.02 -16.31
N ARG A 67 -23.72 -1.50 -15.06
CA ARG A 67 -22.46 -1.60 -14.30
C ARG A 67 -21.41 -2.50 -14.98
N GLY A 68 -21.80 -3.31 -15.97
CA GLY A 68 -20.90 -4.10 -16.81
C GLY A 68 -20.72 -3.59 -18.25
N ILE A 69 -21.79 -3.06 -18.87
CA ILE A 69 -21.84 -2.75 -20.31
C ILE A 69 -21.27 -1.35 -20.62
N ASN A 70 -21.53 -0.34 -19.78
CA ASN A 70 -21.06 1.04 -19.97
C ASN A 70 -19.75 1.36 -19.24
N ARG A 71 -18.94 0.34 -18.92
CA ARG A 71 -17.54 0.63 -18.61
C ARG A 71 -16.93 1.15 -19.91
N ARG A 72 -16.32 2.35 -19.89
CA ARG A 72 -15.40 2.78 -20.96
C ARG A 72 -14.59 1.54 -21.34
N PRO A 73 -14.55 1.09 -22.61
CA PRO A 73 -13.79 -0.09 -22.96
C PRO A 73 -12.39 0.15 -22.42
N GLY A 74 -12.00 -0.62 -21.40
CA GLY A 74 -10.67 -0.51 -20.82
C GLY A 74 -9.71 -0.59 -21.98
N ASN A 75 -8.82 0.41 -22.11
CA ASN A 75 -7.93 0.65 -23.25
C ASN A 75 -7.84 -0.55 -24.22
N LYS A 76 -8.18 -0.35 -25.49
CA LYS A 76 -8.00 -1.28 -26.65
C LYS A 76 -6.56 -1.82 -26.82
N ALA A 77 -5.70 -1.70 -25.81
CA ALA A 77 -4.41 -2.32 -25.67
C ALA A 77 -4.45 -3.84 -25.92
N ARG A 78 -5.54 -4.56 -25.59
CA ARG A 78 -5.58 -6.03 -25.74
C ARG A 78 -5.66 -6.49 -27.20
N GLU A 79 -6.35 -5.76 -28.07
CA GLU A 79 -6.39 -6.07 -29.51
C GLU A 79 -5.12 -5.62 -30.23
N LYS A 80 -4.60 -4.41 -29.93
CA LYS A 80 -3.28 -3.99 -30.41
C LYS A 80 -2.18 -4.96 -29.98
N LYS A 81 -2.28 -5.58 -28.79
CA LYS A 81 -1.34 -6.63 -28.34
C LYS A 81 -1.51 -7.94 -29.10
N LYS A 82 -2.75 -8.38 -29.39
CA LYS A 82 -3.00 -9.61 -30.17
C LYS A 82 -2.53 -9.48 -31.62
N LEU A 83 -2.80 -8.34 -32.28
CA LEU A 83 -2.34 -8.06 -33.65
C LEU A 83 -0.82 -7.91 -33.70
N ARG A 84 -0.22 -7.21 -32.72
CA ARG A 84 1.23 -7.12 -32.56
C ARG A 84 1.87 -8.48 -32.29
N ILE A 85 1.24 -9.36 -31.50
CA ILE A 85 1.69 -10.74 -31.28
C ILE A 85 1.61 -11.57 -32.57
N LYS A 86 0.51 -11.48 -33.34
CA LYS A 86 0.34 -12.18 -34.62
C LYS A 86 1.36 -11.71 -35.67
N ASN A 87 1.62 -10.40 -35.72
CA ASN A 87 2.62 -9.82 -36.62
C ASN A 87 4.05 -10.15 -36.16
N THR A 88 4.36 -10.13 -34.85
CA THR A 88 5.65 -10.61 -34.33
C THR A 88 5.85 -12.11 -34.53
N LEU A 89 4.79 -12.93 -34.52
CA LEU A 89 4.87 -14.37 -34.81
C LEU A 89 5.10 -14.64 -36.30
N LYS A 90 4.65 -13.75 -37.20
CA LYS A 90 4.97 -13.78 -38.64
C LYS A 90 6.34 -13.18 -38.97
N GLU A 91 6.81 -12.22 -38.18
CA GLU A 91 8.12 -11.54 -38.30
C GLU A 91 9.25 -12.21 -37.49
N MET A 92 8.93 -13.26 -36.70
CA MET A 92 9.93 -14.15 -36.12
C MET A 92 10.47 -15.06 -37.22
N ASN A 93 11.20 -14.42 -38.12
CA ASN A 93 12.01 -15.02 -39.17
C ASN A 93 12.97 -16.05 -38.56
N SER A 94 13.18 -17.13 -39.34
CA SER A 94 14.04 -18.29 -39.07
C SER A 94 15.32 -17.97 -38.27
N THR A 95 15.97 -16.85 -38.58
CA THR A 95 17.27 -16.43 -38.02
C THR A 95 17.36 -16.31 -36.48
N LYS A 96 16.26 -15.99 -35.77
CA LYS A 96 16.25 -15.91 -34.29
C LYS A 96 16.06 -17.27 -33.62
N VAL A 97 15.34 -18.17 -34.29
CA VAL A 97 15.13 -19.54 -33.85
C VAL A 97 16.42 -20.33 -34.13
N ASP A 98 17.08 -20.08 -35.26
CA ASP A 98 18.36 -20.71 -35.65
C ASP A 98 19.49 -20.38 -34.67
N ARG A 99 19.59 -19.14 -34.17
CA ARG A 99 20.54 -18.77 -33.10
C ARG A 99 20.22 -19.39 -31.74
N LEU A 100 18.95 -19.70 -31.46
CA LEU A 100 18.55 -20.36 -30.22
C LEU A 100 18.70 -21.88 -30.32
N LEU A 101 18.50 -22.43 -31.53
CA LEU A 101 18.78 -23.82 -31.88
C LEU A 101 20.28 -24.09 -31.85
N SER A 102 21.14 -23.19 -32.35
CA SER A 102 22.60 -23.37 -32.23
C SER A 102 23.08 -23.42 -30.78
N ILE A 103 22.48 -22.61 -29.88
CA ILE A 103 22.75 -22.63 -28.42
C ILE A 103 22.22 -23.92 -27.76
N LEU A 104 21.20 -24.56 -28.32
CA LEU A 104 20.62 -25.81 -27.82
C LEU A 104 21.30 -27.06 -28.39
N GLU A 105 21.73 -27.02 -29.65
CA GLU A 105 22.39 -28.10 -30.39
C GLU A 105 23.81 -28.37 -29.86
N GLU A 106 24.45 -27.38 -29.23
CA GLU A 106 25.75 -27.54 -28.56
C GLU A 106 25.71 -28.41 -27.27
N ASN A 107 24.57 -28.98 -26.88
CA ASN A 107 24.49 -30.06 -25.87
C ASN A 107 25.29 -29.82 -24.57
N VAL A 108 25.29 -28.61 -24.04
CA VAL A 108 25.59 -28.41 -22.63
C VAL A 108 24.26 -28.41 -21.91
N THR A 109 24.08 -29.35 -20.97
CA THR A 109 22.99 -29.31 -20.00
C THR A 109 23.10 -28.00 -19.21
N LEU A 110 22.49 -26.93 -19.75
CA LEU A 110 22.60 -25.59 -19.19
C LEU A 110 22.25 -25.64 -17.71
N THR A 111 23.20 -25.22 -16.89
CA THR A 111 23.00 -25.15 -15.45
C THR A 111 21.83 -24.22 -15.14
N LYS A 112 21.22 -24.42 -13.97
CA LYS A 112 20.09 -23.58 -13.52
C LYS A 112 20.44 -22.09 -13.52
N GLU A 113 21.69 -21.72 -13.24
CA GLU A 113 22.15 -20.33 -13.24
C GLU A 113 22.29 -19.77 -14.66
N GLN A 114 22.84 -20.54 -15.60
CA GLN A 114 22.88 -20.15 -17.02
C GLN A 114 21.46 -19.96 -17.60
N LYS A 115 20.54 -20.89 -17.30
CA LYS A 115 19.12 -20.75 -17.69
C LYS A 115 18.50 -19.47 -17.12
N LYS A 116 18.80 -19.10 -15.87
CA LYS A 116 18.33 -17.84 -15.28
C LYS A 116 18.93 -16.60 -15.97
N LEU A 117 20.21 -16.64 -16.35
CA LEU A 117 20.89 -15.55 -17.05
C LEU A 117 20.20 -15.25 -18.38
N ILE A 118 19.97 -16.29 -19.19
CA ILE A 118 19.28 -16.18 -20.48
C ILE A 118 17.84 -15.65 -20.29
N VAL A 119 17.12 -16.11 -19.26
CA VAL A 119 15.77 -15.59 -18.94
C VAL A 119 15.81 -14.08 -18.62
N ARG A 120 16.89 -13.56 -18.03
CA ARG A 120 17.06 -12.12 -17.77
C ARG A 120 17.36 -11.35 -19.05
N GLU A 121 18.27 -11.84 -19.88
CA GLU A 121 18.69 -11.17 -21.12
C GLU A 121 17.58 -11.07 -22.17
N TYR A 122 16.76 -12.11 -22.26
CA TYR A 122 15.64 -12.19 -23.20
C TYR A 122 14.30 -11.73 -22.59
N LYS A 123 14.33 -11.14 -21.39
CA LYS A 123 13.15 -10.59 -20.73
C LYS A 123 12.51 -9.49 -21.58
N GLY A 124 11.26 -9.69 -21.98
CA GLY A 124 10.53 -8.75 -22.82
C GLY A 124 10.79 -8.92 -24.33
N LYS A 125 11.82 -9.67 -24.71
CA LYS A 125 12.10 -10.10 -26.08
C LYS A 125 11.39 -11.41 -26.43
N LEU A 126 11.34 -12.35 -25.48
CA LEU A 126 10.65 -13.63 -25.60
C LEU A 126 9.50 -13.75 -24.59
N SER A 127 8.47 -14.48 -24.98
CA SER A 127 7.38 -14.85 -24.07
C SER A 127 7.83 -15.92 -23.09
N ILE A 128 7.21 -15.96 -21.91
CA ILE A 128 7.49 -17.00 -20.90
C ILE A 128 7.17 -18.40 -21.43
N ASN A 129 6.24 -18.51 -22.38
CA ASN A 129 5.90 -19.78 -23.02
C ASN A 129 7.00 -20.24 -23.98
N GLU A 130 7.60 -19.32 -24.74
CA GLU A 130 8.76 -19.64 -25.61
C GLU A 130 9.95 -20.07 -24.77
N LEU A 131 10.28 -19.34 -23.71
CA LEU A 131 11.38 -19.72 -22.80
C LEU A 131 11.14 -21.06 -22.12
N ALA A 132 9.89 -21.38 -21.76
CA ALA A 132 9.54 -22.67 -21.16
C ALA A 132 9.77 -23.84 -22.14
N ARG A 133 9.41 -23.64 -23.42
CA ARG A 133 9.66 -24.61 -24.49
C ARG A 133 11.16 -24.76 -24.75
N LEU A 134 11.88 -23.65 -24.84
CA LEU A 134 13.33 -23.60 -25.07
C LEU A 134 14.11 -24.43 -24.05
N PHE A 135 13.81 -24.24 -22.75
CA PHE A 135 14.53 -24.95 -21.69
C PHE A 135 13.94 -26.30 -21.33
N ASN A 136 12.87 -26.73 -22.00
CA ASN A 136 12.07 -27.90 -21.66
C ASN A 136 11.69 -27.94 -20.16
N VAL A 137 11.22 -26.81 -19.62
CA VAL A 137 10.81 -26.68 -18.21
C VAL A 137 9.39 -26.19 -18.09
N SER A 138 8.72 -26.56 -17.00
CA SER A 138 7.39 -26.03 -16.71
C SER A 138 7.41 -24.50 -16.55
N LYS A 139 6.34 -23.83 -16.99
CA LYS A 139 6.14 -22.39 -16.78
C LYS A 139 6.25 -22.02 -15.29
N LYS A 140 5.75 -22.89 -14.41
CA LYS A 140 5.81 -22.72 -12.95
C LYS A 140 7.27 -22.62 -12.47
N THR A 141 8.18 -23.41 -13.04
CA THR A 141 9.61 -23.39 -12.71
C THR A 141 10.24 -22.02 -13.04
N LEU A 142 9.95 -21.45 -14.21
CA LEU A 142 10.42 -20.12 -14.59
C LEU A 142 9.85 -19.02 -13.68
N PHE A 143 8.56 -19.07 -13.37
CA PHE A 143 7.95 -18.13 -12.42
C PHE A 143 8.56 -18.25 -11.02
N ARG A 144 8.91 -19.46 -10.58
CA ARG A 144 9.60 -19.69 -9.30
C ARG A 144 10.98 -19.04 -9.28
N TRP A 145 11.77 -19.18 -10.35
CA TRP A 145 13.07 -18.51 -10.44
C TRP A 145 12.94 -16.99 -10.36
N LYS A 146 11.96 -16.42 -11.04
CA LYS A 146 11.65 -14.98 -10.96
C LYS A 146 11.23 -14.56 -9.54
N LYS A 147 10.42 -15.37 -8.86
CA LYS A 147 10.01 -15.12 -7.47
C LYS A 147 11.22 -15.12 -6.53
N LEU A 148 12.13 -16.08 -6.66
CA LEU A 148 13.36 -16.16 -5.87
C LEU A 148 14.26 -14.94 -6.10
N GLU A 149 14.41 -14.49 -7.35
CA GLU A 149 15.20 -13.28 -7.63
C GLU A 149 14.59 -12.03 -6.98
N ASN A 150 13.25 -11.89 -7.02
CA ASN A 150 12.58 -10.79 -6.35
C ASN A 150 12.82 -10.84 -4.83
N VAL A 151 12.82 -12.03 -4.22
CA VAL A 151 13.13 -12.19 -2.78
C VAL A 151 14.55 -11.71 -2.46
N VAL A 152 15.53 -12.03 -3.30
CA VAL A 152 16.92 -11.55 -3.12
C VAL A 152 16.99 -10.02 -3.17
N LYS A 153 16.39 -9.40 -4.19
CA LYS A 153 16.33 -7.92 -4.31
C LYS A 153 15.63 -7.26 -3.13
N THR A 154 14.57 -7.88 -2.61
CA THR A 154 13.89 -7.40 -1.40
C THR A 154 14.81 -7.46 -0.19
N LYS A 155 15.60 -8.53 -0.02
CA LYS A 155 16.57 -8.64 1.09
C LYS A 155 17.69 -7.60 1.00
N GLU A 156 18.24 -7.37 -0.19
CA GLU A 156 19.27 -6.33 -0.40
C GLU A 156 18.74 -4.94 -0.01
N TYR A 157 17.52 -4.64 -0.44
CA TYR A 157 16.84 -3.40 -0.09
C TYR A 157 16.57 -3.29 1.42
N ASP A 158 16.14 -4.37 2.07
CA ASP A 158 15.92 -4.41 3.51
C ASP A 158 17.22 -4.12 4.28
N ASN A 159 18.34 -4.67 3.82
CA ASN A 159 19.66 -4.41 4.41
C ASN A 159 20.05 -2.94 4.26
N ILE A 160 19.83 -2.34 3.09
CA ILE A 160 20.06 -0.89 2.87
C ILE A 160 19.23 -0.07 3.85
N LEU A 161 17.95 -0.42 4.01
CA LEU A 161 17.03 0.27 4.90
C LEU A 161 17.46 0.16 6.38
N ILE A 162 17.83 -1.04 6.83
CA ILE A 162 18.34 -1.29 8.19
C ILE A 162 19.62 -0.49 8.43
N ASN A 163 20.57 -0.53 7.50
CA ASN A 163 21.84 0.18 7.61
C ASN A 163 21.64 1.70 7.63
N ALA A 164 20.76 2.22 6.77
CA ALA A 164 20.40 3.63 6.76
C ALA A 164 19.75 4.06 8.08
N PHE A 165 18.88 3.22 8.64
CA PHE A 165 18.21 3.49 9.90
C PHE A 165 19.17 3.47 11.10
N ALA A 166 20.09 2.49 11.13
CA ALA A 166 21.13 2.37 12.15
C ALA A 166 22.13 3.54 12.09
N SER A 167 22.56 3.93 10.88
CA SER A 167 23.50 5.06 10.66
C SER A 167 23.00 6.37 11.27
N HIS A 168 21.68 6.56 11.34
CA HIS A 168 21.06 7.77 11.90
C HIS A 168 20.46 7.56 13.30
N LYS A 169 20.98 6.58 14.05
CA LYS A 169 20.60 6.30 15.44
C LYS A 169 19.08 6.17 15.62
N LYS A 170 18.38 5.60 14.63
CA LYS A 170 16.92 5.40 14.64
C LYS A 170 16.08 6.69 14.80
N VAL A 171 16.66 7.86 14.53
CA VAL A 171 15.96 9.15 14.65
C VAL A 171 15.13 9.47 13.41
N TYR A 172 15.58 9.02 12.24
CA TYR A 172 14.98 9.42 10.97
C TYR A 172 13.62 8.76 10.77
N LYS A 173 12.59 9.60 10.68
CA LYS A 173 11.24 9.19 10.24
C LYS A 173 11.21 8.94 8.73
N ARG A 174 10.11 8.36 8.26
CA ARG A 174 9.86 7.98 6.85
C ARG A 174 10.30 9.04 5.81
N VAL A 175 10.00 10.32 6.04
CA VAL A 175 10.31 11.39 5.07
C VAL A 175 11.81 11.60 4.93
N ARG A 176 12.50 11.79 6.06
CA ARG A 176 13.95 11.97 6.07
C ARG A 176 14.71 10.74 5.61
N LEU A 177 14.21 9.55 5.99
CA LEU A 177 14.81 8.29 5.59
C LEU A 177 14.68 8.04 4.07
N SER A 178 13.52 8.34 3.48
CA SER A 178 13.30 8.27 2.03
C SER A 178 14.25 9.21 1.27
N GLN A 179 14.37 10.47 1.72
CA GLN A 179 15.30 11.43 1.13
C GLN A 179 16.76 11.00 1.25
N PHE A 180 17.14 10.43 2.39
CA PHE A 180 18.49 9.92 2.61
C PHE A 180 18.83 8.76 1.66
N ILE A 181 17.92 7.77 1.57
CA ILE A 181 18.13 6.61 0.69
C ILE A 181 18.14 7.05 -0.78
N ALA A 182 17.29 8.00 -1.16
CA ALA A 182 17.30 8.56 -2.50
C ALA A 182 18.64 9.25 -2.83
N LYS A 183 19.19 10.03 -1.90
CA LYS A 183 20.49 10.70 -2.11
C LYS A 183 21.67 9.73 -2.14
N LYS A 184 21.73 8.78 -1.21
CA LYS A 184 22.89 7.89 -1.03
C LYS A 184 22.91 6.71 -1.99
N HIS A 185 21.75 6.12 -2.26
CA HIS A 185 21.63 4.88 -3.04
C HIS A 185 20.93 5.09 -4.40
N ASN A 186 20.50 6.32 -4.71
CA ASN A 186 19.72 6.64 -5.92
C ASN A 186 18.44 5.81 -6.06
N ILE A 187 17.80 5.46 -4.93
CA ILE A 187 16.56 4.68 -4.90
C ILE A 187 15.41 5.59 -4.44
N TYR A 188 14.48 5.87 -5.34
CA TYR A 188 13.25 6.57 -5.00
C TYR A 188 12.21 5.63 -4.40
N ILE A 189 11.71 5.96 -3.20
CA ILE A 189 10.79 5.11 -2.45
C ILE A 189 9.54 5.91 -2.08
N ASN A 190 8.37 5.38 -2.42
CA ASN A 190 7.10 5.91 -1.92
C ASN A 190 7.01 5.78 -0.40
N LEU A 191 6.70 6.88 0.29
CA LEU A 191 6.57 6.95 1.75
C LEU A 191 5.63 5.89 2.34
N ARG A 192 4.56 5.51 1.64
CA ARG A 192 3.63 4.46 2.10
C ARG A 192 4.28 3.08 2.04
N THR A 193 5.05 2.80 1.00
CA THR A 193 5.79 1.55 0.85
C THR A 193 6.87 1.47 1.92
N LEU A 194 7.64 2.54 2.09
CA LEU A 194 8.66 2.64 3.13
C LEU A 194 8.09 2.38 4.52
N GLY A 195 6.92 2.96 4.85
CA GLY A 195 6.26 2.71 6.13
C GLY A 195 5.85 1.25 6.33
N ARG A 196 5.39 0.57 5.27
CA ARG A 196 5.08 -0.87 5.34
C ARG A 196 6.33 -1.72 5.54
N ASP A 197 7.41 -1.39 4.85
CA ASP A 197 8.69 -2.10 4.99
C ASP A 197 9.29 -1.89 6.37
N MET A 198 9.30 -0.66 6.88
CA MET A 198 9.72 -0.37 8.25
C MET A 198 8.91 -1.15 9.29
N ASN A 199 7.59 -1.22 9.13
CA ASN A 199 6.72 -2.00 10.03
C ASN A 199 7.01 -3.50 9.94
N ARG A 200 7.17 -4.04 8.72
CA ARG A 200 7.52 -5.45 8.48
C ARG A 200 8.88 -5.81 9.12
N LEU A 201 9.83 -4.89 9.08
CA LEU A 201 11.18 -5.05 9.66
C LEU A 201 11.26 -4.63 11.13
N CYS A 202 10.13 -4.27 11.75
CA CYS A 202 10.05 -3.80 13.14
C CYS A 202 10.98 -2.61 13.49
N LEU A 203 11.26 -1.74 12.52
CA LEU A 203 12.10 -0.55 12.69
C LEU A 203 11.30 0.58 13.36
N LYS A 204 11.39 0.67 14.69
CA LYS A 204 10.75 1.73 15.49
C LYS A 204 11.68 2.92 15.68
N PHE A 205 11.15 4.12 15.52
CA PHE A 205 11.92 5.36 15.71
C PHE A 205 12.07 5.68 17.20
N GLU A 206 13.23 6.24 17.55
CA GLU A 206 13.49 6.75 18.89
C GLU A 206 13.22 8.26 18.91
N ILE A 207 12.44 8.71 19.89
CA ILE A 207 12.17 10.14 20.09
C ILE A 207 13.43 10.77 20.70
N LYS A 208 13.95 11.82 20.05
CA LYS A 208 15.03 12.62 20.63
C LYS A 208 14.55 13.24 21.94
N ARG A 209 15.27 12.99 23.04
CA ARG A 209 15.06 13.71 24.30
C ARG A 209 15.24 15.21 24.05
N LYS A 210 14.32 16.04 24.55
CA LYS A 210 14.49 17.50 24.55
C LYS A 210 15.76 17.78 25.35
N ARG A 211 16.75 18.45 24.74
CA ARG A 211 17.87 18.99 25.51
C ARG A 211 17.30 20.10 26.39
N LYS A 212 17.65 20.12 27.68
CA LYS A 212 17.42 21.30 28.51
C LYS A 212 18.02 22.48 27.75
N GLU A 213 17.25 23.55 27.62
CA GLU A 213 17.76 24.80 27.06
C GLU A 213 19.00 25.15 27.90
N ARG A 214 20.12 25.44 27.23
CA ARG A 214 21.25 26.02 27.95
C ARG A 214 20.73 27.36 28.42
N GLU A 215 20.58 27.53 29.72
CA GLU A 215 20.47 28.87 30.29
C GLU A 215 21.65 29.67 29.71
N ASN A 216 21.36 30.78 29.04
CA ASN A 216 22.34 31.83 28.77
C ASN A 216 22.66 32.48 30.12
N LYS A 217 23.36 31.75 30.98
CA LYS A 217 23.94 32.31 32.19
C LYS A 217 25.17 33.09 31.77
N ASP A 218 25.22 34.34 32.16
CA ASP A 218 26.40 35.18 32.03
C ASP A 218 27.46 34.65 33.01
N THR A 219 28.20 33.61 32.60
CA THR A 219 29.27 32.97 33.40
C THR A 219 30.47 33.89 33.66
N THR A 220 30.42 35.12 33.15
CA THR A 220 31.42 36.16 33.36
C THR A 220 31.40 36.71 34.79
N ALA A 221 30.27 36.56 35.49
CA ALA A 221 30.18 36.91 36.91
C ALA A 221 30.97 35.90 37.77
N LYS A 222 32.14 36.34 38.25
CA LYS A 222 32.86 35.64 39.32
C LYS A 222 32.22 36.06 40.65
N PHE A 223 31.43 35.18 41.23
CA PHE A 223 30.96 35.36 42.61
C PHE A 223 32.04 34.90 43.58
N GLU A 224 32.20 35.62 44.69
CA GLU A 224 33.05 35.16 45.78
C GLU A 224 32.49 33.86 46.35
N ASN A 225 33.38 32.90 46.60
CA ASN A 225 33.00 31.63 47.19
C ASN A 225 32.82 31.80 48.70
N ILE A 226 31.66 32.31 49.10
CA ILE A 226 31.31 32.59 50.51
C ILE A 226 31.40 31.32 51.38
N VAL A 227 31.20 30.15 50.77
CA VAL A 227 31.11 28.85 51.46
C VAL A 227 32.50 28.23 51.73
N ASN A 228 33.57 28.77 51.12
CA ASN A 228 34.95 28.27 51.28
C ASN A 228 35.14 26.75 51.12
N LYS A 229 34.22 26.04 50.45
CA LYS A 229 34.27 24.56 50.30
C LYS A 229 34.52 23.83 51.62
N ASP A 230 34.06 24.38 52.74
CA ASP A 230 34.16 23.69 54.02
C ASP A 230 33.01 22.68 54.13
N TYR A 231 33.31 21.44 53.72
CA TYR A 231 32.37 20.32 53.74
C TYR A 231 32.48 19.50 55.05
N ASN A 232 33.25 19.96 56.04
CA ASN A 232 33.47 19.25 57.31
C ASN A 232 32.35 19.49 58.33
N ASP A 233 31.11 19.62 57.89
CA ASP A 233 29.97 19.71 58.79
C ASP A 233 29.34 18.32 59.01
N ASN A 234 29.65 17.72 60.16
CA ASN A 234 29.12 16.42 60.58
C ASN A 234 27.59 16.36 60.65
N GLN A 235 26.90 17.51 60.67
CA GLN A 235 25.44 17.58 60.75
C GLN A 235 24.78 18.10 59.46
N ASN A 236 25.56 18.52 58.45
CA ASN A 236 25.10 19.08 57.17
C ASN A 236 24.05 20.20 57.34
N ARG A 237 24.27 21.11 58.31
CA ARG A 237 23.39 22.23 58.69
C ARG A 237 23.89 23.59 58.21
N ASN A 238 25.10 23.69 57.69
CA ASN A 238 25.70 24.99 57.38
C ASN A 238 25.33 25.54 55.99
N ILE A 239 24.82 24.72 55.06
CA ILE A 239 24.49 25.15 53.69
C ILE A 239 23.09 24.68 53.31
N TYR A 240 22.13 25.61 53.24
CA TYR A 240 20.79 25.35 52.71
C TYR A 240 20.67 25.94 51.31
N ALA A 241 20.64 25.07 50.29
CA ALA A 241 20.31 25.47 48.92
C ALA A 241 18.83 25.21 48.67
N THR A 242 18.03 26.27 48.64
CA THR A 242 16.61 26.22 48.28
C THR A 242 16.42 26.77 46.88
N ASP A 243 15.88 25.96 45.97
CA ASP A 243 15.51 26.43 44.64
C ASP A 243 14.05 26.92 44.66
N VAL A 244 13.79 28.10 44.08
CA VAL A 244 12.44 28.63 43.96
C VAL A 244 11.87 28.12 42.64
N THR A 245 11.01 27.11 42.72
CA THR A 245 10.30 26.59 41.55
C THR A 245 9.00 27.36 41.37
N TYR A 246 8.86 28.11 40.28
CA TYR A 246 7.60 28.75 39.93
C TYR A 246 6.55 27.69 39.58
N ILE A 247 5.40 27.76 40.24
CA ILE A 247 4.22 26.97 39.92
C ILE A 247 3.26 27.89 39.17
N GLU A 248 2.73 27.45 38.03
CA GLU A 248 1.75 28.23 37.29
C GLU A 248 0.49 28.45 38.14
N GLY A 249 0.04 29.71 38.23
CA GLY A 249 -1.21 30.05 38.92
C GLY A 249 -2.44 29.50 38.19
N THR A 250 -3.51 29.24 38.94
CA THR A 250 -4.81 28.86 38.38
C THR A 250 -5.34 29.96 37.44
N ARG A 251 -5.98 29.57 36.33
CA ARG A 251 -6.41 30.49 35.27
C ARG A 251 -7.39 31.58 35.73
N ASP A 252 -8.02 31.40 36.88
CA ASP A 252 -9.06 32.27 37.43
C ASP A 252 -8.51 33.50 38.20
N SER A 253 -7.19 33.63 38.33
CA SER A 253 -6.55 34.75 39.03
C SER A 253 -6.15 35.91 38.11
N LYS A 254 -7.02 36.27 37.14
CA LYS A 254 -6.80 37.42 36.23
C LYS A 254 -7.95 38.42 36.28
#